data_AF-A0A1D1XEC4-F1
#
_entry.id   AF-A0A1D1XEC4-F1
#
_cell.length_a   1.000
_cell.length_b   1.000
_cell.length_c   1.000
_cell.angle_alpha   90.00
_cell.angle_beta   90.00
_cell.angle_gamma   90.00
#
_symmetry.space_group_name_H-M   'P 1'
#
loop_
_entity.id
_entity.type
_entity.pdbx_description
1 polymer ?
#
loop_
_entity_poly.entity_id
_entity_poly.type
_entity_poly.pdbx_seq_one_letter_code
_entity_poly.pdbx_strand_id
1 'polypeptide(L)'
;SSNNNNNINYYDNPDHVEVEKEEEVLRESKLLLGIPQNPHYRPLQHLSKGVRQHLIASYDKCLVEVGRRIQKVTAEGLERYKEDLRGTLQELDKMGYNVGPLVRRLDSLEETVGRVAREASAAREKLREARRKVGVREEEQRELREEIRRVQT
;
A
#
# COMPACT_ATOMS: atom_id res chain seq x y z
N SER A 1 54.36 -9.39 33.45
CA SER A 1 54.35 -8.75 32.12
C SER A 1 53.29 -9.38 31.26
N SER A 2 52.28 -8.55 30.95
CA SER A 2 51.39 -8.49 29.79
C SER A 2 50.94 -9.76 29.07
N ASN A 3 49.61 -9.97 29.16
CA ASN A 3 48.76 -10.58 28.14
C ASN A 3 49.03 -9.95 26.76
N ASN A 4 48.98 -10.76 25.70
CA ASN A 4 48.64 -10.25 24.37
C ASN A 4 47.63 -11.18 23.70
N ASN A 5 46.39 -10.69 23.67
CA ASN A 5 45.26 -11.24 22.94
C ASN A 5 45.49 -11.07 21.45
N ASN A 6 45.29 -12.16 20.71
CA ASN A 6 45.02 -12.13 19.28
C ASN A 6 43.72 -11.34 19.03
N ASN A 7 43.84 -10.16 18.43
CA ASN A 7 42.72 -9.46 17.82
C ASN A 7 43.00 -9.36 16.32
N ILE A 8 42.55 -10.37 15.56
CA ILE A 8 42.37 -10.24 14.12
C ILE A 8 40.88 -10.01 13.93
N ASN A 9 40.52 -8.73 13.81
CA ASN A 9 39.18 -8.26 13.51
C ASN A 9 38.90 -8.59 12.04
N TYR A 10 38.22 -9.70 11.77
CA TYR A 10 37.77 -10.08 10.43
C TYR A 10 36.44 -9.38 10.13
N TYR A 11 36.57 -8.25 9.43
CA TYR A 11 35.60 -7.61 8.54
C TYR A 11 34.11 -7.66 8.89
N ASP A 12 33.59 -6.47 9.22
CA ASP A 12 32.27 -5.98 8.81
C ASP A 12 31.96 -6.45 7.37
N ASN A 13 31.18 -7.51 7.25
CA ASN A 13 30.63 -7.97 5.99
C ASN A 13 29.20 -7.39 5.89
N PRO A 14 28.95 -6.37 5.05
CA PRO A 14 27.66 -5.66 4.98
C PRO A 14 26.50 -6.58 4.57
N ASP A 15 26.79 -7.74 3.98
CA ASP A 15 25.80 -8.73 3.56
C ASP A 15 25.06 -9.39 4.74
N HIS A 16 25.64 -9.44 5.95
CA HIS A 16 24.96 -10.06 7.09
C HIS A 16 23.89 -9.14 7.74
N VAL A 17 24.05 -7.82 7.62
CA VAL A 17 23.12 -6.85 8.24
C VAL A 17 21.82 -6.71 7.43
N GLU A 18 21.88 -6.90 6.11
CA GLU A 18 20.68 -6.86 5.25
C GLU A 18 19.82 -8.12 5.41
N VAL A 19 20.45 -9.30 5.57
CA VAL A 19 19.75 -10.58 5.70
C VAL A 19 18.95 -10.67 7.01
N GLU A 20 19.51 -10.18 8.14
CA GLU A 20 18.80 -10.17 9.42
C GLU A 20 17.61 -9.19 9.42
N LYS A 21 17.76 -8.03 8.77
CA LYS A 21 16.63 -7.10 8.58
C LYS A 21 15.55 -7.70 7.69
N GLU A 22 15.91 -8.39 6.61
CA GLU A 22 14.94 -9.09 5.75
C GLU A 22 14.17 -10.19 6.51
N GLU A 23 14.85 -10.98 7.34
CA GLU A 23 14.25 -12.01 8.22
C GLU A 23 13.37 -11.43 9.33
N GLU A 24 13.73 -10.27 9.89
CA GLU A 24 12.92 -9.60 10.90
C GLU A 24 11.64 -9.02 10.28
N VAL A 25 11.75 -8.39 9.10
CA VAL A 25 10.54 -7.89 8.41
C VAL A 25 9.67 -9.08 7.94
N LEU A 26 10.24 -10.28 7.70
CA LEU A 26 9.49 -11.52 7.38
C LEU A 26 8.56 -11.92 8.54
N ARG A 27 8.94 -11.61 9.78
CA ARG A 27 8.12 -11.81 10.99
C ARG A 27 7.07 -10.72 11.20
N GLU A 28 7.24 -9.53 10.63
CA GLU A 28 6.33 -8.39 10.87
C GLU A 28 5.04 -8.40 10.03
N SER A 29 4.96 -9.19 8.96
CA SER A 29 3.76 -9.25 8.12
C SER A 29 2.64 -10.03 8.81
N LYS A 30 1.93 -9.37 9.74
CA LYS A 30 0.71 -9.89 10.40
C LYS A 30 -0.36 -10.35 9.40
N LEU A 31 -0.31 -9.84 8.16
CA LEU A 31 -1.18 -10.26 7.07
C LEU A 31 -0.88 -11.70 6.59
N LEU A 32 0.34 -12.19 6.76
CA LEU A 32 0.77 -13.52 6.30
C LEU A 32 0.92 -14.53 7.44
N LEU A 33 1.18 -14.05 8.66
CA LEU A 33 1.35 -14.87 9.87
C LEU A 33 0.15 -15.77 10.23
N GLY A 34 -0.98 -15.65 9.53
CA GLY A 34 -2.18 -16.47 9.76
C GLY A 34 -2.85 -16.99 8.50
N ILE A 35 -2.24 -16.86 7.31
CA ILE A 35 -2.81 -17.43 6.09
C ILE A 35 -2.18 -18.81 5.87
N PRO A 36 -2.94 -19.91 5.98
CA PRO A 36 -2.43 -21.23 5.66
C PRO A 36 -1.96 -21.27 4.20
N GLN A 37 -0.71 -21.66 3.99
CA GLN A 37 -0.09 -21.81 2.67
C GLN A 37 0.11 -23.30 2.35
N ASN A 38 -0.21 -23.68 1.12
CA ASN A 38 0.12 -25.01 0.56
C ASN A 38 0.50 -24.90 -0.93
N PRO A 39 1.60 -24.19 -1.24
CA PRO A 39 2.02 -23.98 -2.63
C PRO A 39 2.46 -25.28 -3.29
N HIS A 40 2.01 -25.49 -4.52
CA HIS A 40 2.22 -26.74 -5.25
C HIS A 40 3.39 -26.68 -6.23
N TYR A 41 3.81 -25.48 -6.64
CA TYR A 41 4.95 -25.23 -7.55
C TYR A 41 4.98 -26.07 -8.84
N ARG A 42 3.84 -26.63 -9.28
CA ARG A 42 3.70 -27.42 -10.52
C ARG A 42 4.38 -26.77 -11.74
N PRO A 43 4.31 -25.45 -11.97
CA PRO A 43 5.01 -24.83 -13.11
C PRO A 43 6.54 -25.03 -13.09
N LEU A 44 7.14 -25.26 -11.91
CA LEU A 44 8.58 -25.43 -11.73
C LEU A 44 9.03 -26.90 -11.79
N GLN A 45 8.12 -27.85 -12.07
CA GLN A 45 8.40 -29.29 -11.97
C GLN A 45 9.51 -29.78 -12.90
N HIS A 46 9.68 -29.14 -14.05
CA HIS A 46 10.67 -29.51 -15.07
C HIS A 46 12.06 -28.93 -14.82
N LEU A 47 12.21 -28.07 -13.81
CA LEU A 47 13.47 -27.40 -13.51
C LEU A 47 14.38 -28.29 -12.66
N SER A 48 15.69 -28.04 -12.77
CA SER A 48 16.67 -28.67 -11.89
C SER A 48 16.40 -28.33 -10.43
N LYS A 49 16.81 -29.21 -9.51
CA LYS A 49 16.55 -29.04 -8.07
C LYS A 49 17.07 -27.70 -7.54
N GLY A 50 18.29 -27.30 -7.92
CA GLY A 50 18.90 -26.05 -7.49
C GLY A 50 18.15 -24.82 -7.98
N VAL A 51 17.79 -24.79 -9.27
CA VAL A 51 17.01 -23.68 -9.85
C VAL A 51 15.62 -23.60 -9.20
N ARG A 52 14.96 -24.73 -9.01
CA ARG A 52 13.65 -24.80 -8.36
C ARG A 52 13.69 -24.27 -6.93
N GLN A 53 14.69 -24.66 -6.13
CA GLN A 53 14.83 -24.17 -4.76
C GLN A 53 15.03 -22.64 -4.71
N HIS A 54 15.85 -22.11 -5.62
CA HIS A 54 16.05 -20.66 -5.70
C HIS A 54 14.76 -19.92 -6.07
N LEU A 55 14.03 -20.41 -7.06
CA LEU A 55 12.76 -19.79 -7.46
C LEU A 55 11.68 -19.88 -6.38
N ILE A 56 11.59 -21.01 -5.66
CA ILE A 56 10.67 -21.14 -4.51
C ILE A 56 10.95 -20.04 -3.49
N ALA A 57 12.22 -19.89 -3.08
CA ALA A 57 12.60 -18.84 -2.13
C ALA A 57 12.27 -17.43 -2.64
N SER A 58 12.47 -17.17 -3.94
CA SER A 58 12.09 -15.89 -4.56
C SER A 58 10.57 -15.65 -4.53
N TYR A 59 9.75 -16.68 -4.77
CA TYR A 59 8.30 -16.57 -4.65
C TYR A 59 7.83 -16.39 -3.20
N ASP A 60 8.47 -17.06 -2.24
CA ASP A 60 8.17 -16.86 -0.81
C ASP A 60 8.43 -15.41 -0.41
N LYS A 61 9.59 -14.86 -0.80
CA LYS A 61 9.92 -13.44 -0.62
C LYS A 61 8.90 -12.53 -1.32
N CYS A 62 8.49 -12.88 -2.54
CA CYS A 62 7.53 -12.12 -3.32
C CYS A 62 6.14 -12.04 -2.63
N LEU A 63 5.63 -13.15 -2.11
CA LEU A 63 4.39 -13.18 -1.33
C LEU A 63 4.45 -12.20 -0.15
N VAL A 64 5.59 -12.22 0.55
CA VAL A 64 5.84 -11.37 1.71
C VAL A 64 5.85 -9.90 1.35
N GLU A 65 6.57 -9.56 0.30
CA GLU A 65 6.68 -8.19 -0.18
C GLU A 65 5.34 -7.64 -0.68
N VAL A 66 4.58 -8.43 -1.45
CA VAL A 66 3.23 -8.02 -1.90
C VAL A 66 2.30 -7.80 -0.71
N GLY A 67 2.31 -8.69 0.27
CA GLY A 67 1.52 -8.51 1.50
C GLY A 67 1.83 -7.18 2.21
N ARG A 68 3.11 -6.84 2.35
CA ARG A 68 3.53 -5.55 2.94
C ARG A 68 3.11 -4.35 2.10
N ARG A 69 3.26 -4.43 0.78
CA ARG A 69 2.84 -3.35 -0.13
C ARG A 69 1.36 -3.08 0.01
N ILE A 70 0.52 -4.12 -0.03
CA ILE A 70 -0.93 -4.00 0.18
C ILE A 70 -1.25 -3.40 1.56
N GLN A 71 -0.47 -3.71 2.60
CA GLN A 71 -0.68 -3.14 3.92
C GLN A 71 -0.39 -1.63 3.98
N LYS A 72 0.66 -1.19 3.28
CA LYS A 72 1.21 0.17 3.38
C LYS A 72 0.77 1.08 2.23
N VAL A 73 0.00 0.57 1.28
CA VAL A 73 -0.38 1.31 0.07
C VAL A 73 -1.23 2.54 0.42
N THR A 74 -0.85 3.69 -0.11
CA THR A 74 -1.64 4.93 -0.02
C THR A 74 -2.69 4.96 -1.13
N ALA A 75 -3.67 5.88 -1.07
CA ALA A 75 -4.68 6.01 -2.13
C ALA A 75 -4.04 6.30 -3.51
N GLU A 76 -3.03 7.17 -3.56
CA GLU A 76 -2.29 7.47 -4.79
C GLU A 76 -1.44 6.29 -5.26
N GLY A 77 -0.79 5.59 -4.31
CA GLY A 77 -0.02 4.39 -4.61
C GLY A 77 -0.90 3.26 -5.16
N LEU A 78 -2.12 3.12 -4.64
CA LEU A 78 -3.05 2.08 -5.06
C LEU A 78 -3.42 2.26 -6.54
N GLU A 79 -3.74 3.48 -6.96
CA GLU A 79 -4.10 3.74 -8.36
C GLU A 79 -2.94 3.47 -9.32
N ARG A 80 -1.70 3.73 -8.88
CA ARG A 80 -0.49 3.49 -9.69
C ARG A 80 -0.11 2.02 -9.78
N TYR A 81 -0.28 1.25 -8.70
CA TYR A 81 0.32 -0.09 -8.58
C TYR A 81 -0.71 -1.23 -8.53
N LYS A 82 -2.02 -0.96 -8.57
CA LYS A 82 -3.05 -2.01 -8.48
C LYS A 82 -2.92 -3.12 -9.52
N GLU A 83 -2.59 -2.78 -10.76
CA GLU A 83 -2.45 -3.78 -11.84
C GLU A 83 -1.20 -4.64 -11.64
N ASP A 84 -0.07 -4.04 -11.24
CA ASP A 84 1.15 -4.77 -10.92
C ASP A 84 0.96 -5.72 -9.73
N LEU A 85 0.24 -5.25 -8.69
CA LEU A 85 -0.10 -6.08 -7.53
C LEU A 85 -1.01 -7.24 -7.95
N ARG A 86 -2.01 -7.01 -8.81
CA ARG A 86 -2.87 -8.07 -9.34
C ARG A 86 -2.09 -9.09 -10.17
N GLY A 87 -1.22 -8.63 -11.06
CA GLY A 87 -0.35 -9.51 -11.85
C GLY A 87 0.52 -10.38 -10.95
N THR A 88 1.13 -9.78 -9.93
CA THR A 88 1.97 -10.54 -8.98
C THR A 88 1.16 -11.56 -8.18
N LEU A 89 -0.04 -11.19 -7.70
CA LEU A 89 -0.93 -12.13 -7.00
C LEU A 89 -1.38 -13.28 -7.91
N GLN A 90 -1.63 -13.03 -9.20
CA GLN A 90 -1.95 -14.09 -10.17
C GLN A 90 -0.77 -15.05 -10.39
N GLU A 91 0.45 -14.54 -10.49
CA GLU A 91 1.64 -15.39 -10.60
C GLU A 91 1.85 -16.25 -9.35
N LEU A 92 1.61 -15.69 -8.17
CA LEU A 92 1.64 -16.43 -6.91
C LEU A 92 0.53 -17.50 -6.84
N ASP A 93 -0.69 -17.19 -7.28
CA ASP A 93 -1.79 -18.16 -7.36
C ASP A 93 -1.43 -19.34 -8.28
N LYS A 94 -0.80 -19.07 -9.43
CA LYS A 94 -0.28 -20.12 -10.34
C LYS A 94 0.76 -21.02 -9.70
N MET A 95 1.49 -20.55 -8.68
CA MET A 95 2.41 -21.38 -7.90
C MET A 95 1.72 -22.14 -6.75
N GLY A 96 0.43 -21.90 -6.54
CA GLY A 96 -0.41 -22.53 -5.51
C GLY A 96 -0.43 -21.78 -4.18
N TYR A 97 0.07 -20.54 -4.14
CA TYR A 97 -0.04 -19.73 -2.92
C TYR A 97 -1.50 -19.35 -2.66
N ASN A 98 -1.89 -19.35 -1.39
CA ASN A 98 -3.18 -18.87 -0.96
C ASN A 98 -3.16 -17.33 -0.91
N VAL A 99 -3.48 -16.71 -2.03
CA VAL A 99 -3.52 -15.24 -2.19
C VAL A 99 -4.91 -14.65 -1.95
N GLY A 100 -5.94 -15.47 -1.77
CA GLY A 100 -7.33 -15.04 -1.64
C GLY A 100 -7.57 -13.92 -0.59
N PRO A 101 -6.96 -13.99 0.62
CA PRO A 101 -7.07 -12.89 1.58
C PRO A 101 -6.44 -11.58 1.11
N LEU A 102 -5.31 -11.64 0.38
CA LEU A 102 -4.64 -10.46 -0.16
C LEU A 102 -5.44 -9.83 -1.30
N VAL A 103 -6.04 -10.65 -2.18
CA VAL A 103 -6.94 -10.19 -3.24
C VAL A 103 -8.14 -9.45 -2.64
N ARG A 104 -8.84 -10.06 -1.66
CA ARG A 104 -9.97 -9.41 -0.97
C ARG A 104 -9.57 -8.10 -0.30
N ARG A 105 -8.37 -8.04 0.27
CA ARG A 105 -7.87 -6.81 0.88
C ARG A 105 -7.65 -5.72 -0.16
N LEU A 106 -7.08 -6.07 -1.31
CA LEU A 106 -6.87 -5.14 -2.42
C LEU A 106 -8.21 -4.60 -2.95
N ASP A 107 -9.20 -5.48 -3.18
CA ASP A 107 -10.53 -5.07 -3.64
C ASP A 107 -11.23 -4.14 -2.64
N SER A 108 -11.12 -4.44 -1.34
CA SER A 108 -11.68 -3.58 -0.28
C SER A 108 -11.01 -2.21 -0.21
N LEU A 109 -9.70 -2.13 -0.49
CA LEU A 109 -8.99 -0.85 -0.59
C LEU A 109 -9.46 -0.05 -1.80
N GLU A 110 -9.60 -0.69 -2.97
CA GLU A 110 -10.12 -0.04 -4.19
C GLU A 110 -11.53 0.52 -3.97
N GLU A 111 -12.41 -0.26 -3.35
CA GLU A 111 -13.76 0.19 -3.02
C GLU A 111 -13.74 1.40 -2.08
N THR A 112 -12.92 1.33 -1.02
CA THR A 112 -12.82 2.40 -0.02
C THR A 112 -12.31 3.69 -0.64
N VAL A 113 -11.25 3.62 -1.45
CA VAL A 113 -10.69 4.78 -2.16
C VAL A 113 -11.71 5.34 -3.13
N GLY A 114 -12.39 4.48 -3.90
CA GLY A 114 -13.45 4.89 -4.82
C GLY A 114 -14.62 5.60 -4.13
N ARG A 115 -15.04 5.11 -2.94
CA ARG A 115 -16.09 5.75 -2.15
C ARG A 115 -15.66 7.13 -1.66
N VAL A 116 -14.47 7.23 -1.05
CA VAL A 116 -13.92 8.50 -0.54
C VAL A 116 -13.78 9.53 -1.66
N ALA A 117 -13.34 9.11 -2.86
CA ALA A 117 -13.22 10.00 -4.02
C ALA A 117 -14.58 10.57 -4.47
N ARG A 118 -15.65 9.76 -4.44
CA ARG A 118 -17.02 10.20 -4.75
C ARG A 118 -17.55 11.17 -3.69
N GLU A 119 -17.35 10.86 -2.42
CA GLU A 119 -17.76 11.73 -1.31
C GLU A 119 -17.04 13.08 -1.35
N ALA A 120 -15.73 13.08 -1.60
CA ALA A 120 -14.94 14.29 -1.76
C ALA A 120 -15.42 15.15 -2.93
N SER A 121 -15.76 14.53 -4.05
CA SER A 121 -16.33 15.22 -5.22
C SER A 121 -17.69 15.85 -4.90
N ALA A 122 -18.57 15.12 -4.23
CA ALA A 122 -19.88 15.63 -3.81
C ALA A 122 -19.75 16.79 -2.79
N ALA A 123 -18.82 16.69 -1.84
CA ALA A 123 -18.54 17.74 -0.87
C ALA A 123 -18.01 19.02 -1.53
N ARG A 124 -17.11 18.88 -2.53
CA ARG A 124 -16.60 20.01 -3.31
C ARG A 124 -17.71 20.73 -4.06
N GLU A 125 -18.66 20.00 -4.65
CA GLU A 125 -19.77 20.64 -5.38
C GLU A 125 -20.72 21.38 -4.42
N LYS A 126 -21.07 20.76 -3.28
CA LYS A 126 -21.86 21.44 -2.24
C LYS A 126 -21.18 22.71 -1.73
N LEU A 127 -19.86 22.67 -1.54
CA LEU A 127 -19.09 23.85 -1.13
C LEU A 127 -19.11 24.95 -2.20
N ARG A 128 -19.03 24.57 -3.49
CA ARG A 128 -19.12 25.50 -4.61
C ARG A 128 -20.50 26.16 -4.67
N GLU A 129 -21.57 25.40 -4.50
CA GLU A 129 -22.93 25.92 -4.47
C GLU A 129 -23.15 26.86 -3.27
N ALA A 130 -22.70 26.47 -2.07
CA ALA A 130 -22.78 27.30 -0.88
C ALA A 130 -22.04 28.65 -1.06
N ARG A 131 -20.84 28.62 -1.65
CA ARG A 131 -20.08 29.84 -1.96
C ARG A 131 -20.83 30.76 -2.93
N ARG A 132 -21.50 30.22 -3.96
CA ARG A 132 -22.34 31.02 -4.86
C ARG A 132 -23.50 31.68 -4.12
N LYS A 133 -24.20 30.94 -3.25
CA LYS A 133 -25.31 31.48 -2.44
C LYS A 133 -24.87 32.57 -1.48
N VAL A 134 -23.69 32.42 -0.86
CA VAL A 134 -23.10 33.47 -0.01
C VAL A 134 -22.85 34.73 -0.82
N GLY A 135 -22.22 34.63 -2.00
CA GLY A 135 -21.97 35.80 -2.85
C GLY A 135 -23.24 36.54 -3.28
N VAL A 136 -24.31 35.81 -3.62
CA VAL A 136 -25.62 36.42 -3.94
C VAL A 136 -26.18 37.18 -2.73
N ARG A 137 -26.18 36.56 -1.55
CA ARG A 137 -26.67 37.20 -0.31
C ARG A 137 -25.85 38.42 0.10
N GLU A 138 -24.54 38.39 -0.14
CA GLU A 138 -23.65 39.54 0.14
C GLU A 138 -23.97 40.73 -0.78
N GLU A 139 -24.34 40.48 -2.04
CA GLU A 139 -24.79 41.52 -2.96
C GLU A 139 -26.16 42.10 -2.53
N GLU A 140 -27.14 41.24 -2.25
CA GLU A 140 -28.45 41.66 -1.74
C GLU A 140 -28.33 42.50 -0.45
N GLN A 141 -27.46 42.09 0.48
CA GLN A 141 -27.19 42.87 1.69
C GLN A 141 -26.56 44.23 1.39
N ARG A 142 -25.71 44.33 0.36
CA ARG A 142 -25.09 45.60 -0.04
C ARG A 142 -26.15 46.54 -0.60
N GLU A 143 -26.98 46.06 -1.52
CA GLU A 143 -28.07 46.84 -2.12
C GLU A 143 -29.04 47.36 -1.05
N LEU A 144 -29.47 46.50 -0.13
CA LEU A 144 -30.35 46.89 0.97
C LEU A 144 -29.72 47.95 1.89
N ARG A 145 -28.42 47.84 2.19
CA ARG A 145 -27.71 48.85 2.99
C ARG A 145 -27.61 50.20 2.29
N GLU A 146 -27.42 50.19 0.98
CA GLU A 146 -27.41 51.42 0.17
C GLU A 146 -28.79 52.07 0.11
N GLU A 147 -29.85 51.27 -0.02
CA GLU A 147 -31.22 51.79 -0.04
C GLU A 147 -31.63 52.39 1.30
N ILE A 148 -31.32 51.73 2.43
CA ILE A 148 -31.52 52.29 3.77
C ILE A 148 -30.81 53.64 3.92
N ARG A 149 -29.56 53.73 3.43
CA ARG A 149 -28.80 54.98 3.47
C ARG A 149 -29.48 56.10 2.68
N ARG A 150 -30.05 55.80 1.51
CA ARG A 150 -30.76 56.79 0.67
C ARG A 150 -32.05 57.30 1.32
N VAL A 151 -32.78 56.44 2.03
CA VAL A 151 -34.05 56.83 2.69
C VAL A 151 -33.81 57.68 3.95
N GLN A 152 -32.63 57.59 4.56
CA GLN A 152 -32.25 58.34 5.77
C GLN A 152 -31.63 59.72 5.49
N THR A 153 -31.38 60.06 4.22
CA THR A 153 -30.90 61.38 3.74
C THR A 153 -32.02 62.16 3.08
#